data_AF-A0A3B9ZYF8-F1
#
_entry.id   AF-A0A3B9ZYF8-F1
#
_cell.length_a   1.000
_cell.length_b   1.000
_cell.length_c   1.000
_cell.angle_alpha   90.00
_cell.angle_beta   90.00
_cell.angle_gamma   90.00
#
_symmetry.space_group_name_H-M   'P 1'
#
loop_
_entity.id
_entity.type
_entity.pdbx_description
1 polymer ?
#
loop_
_entity_poly.entity_id
_entity_poly.type
_entity_poly.pdbx_seq_one_letter_code
_entity_poly.pdbx_strand_id
1 'polypeptide(L)'
;MTEVVLLFPIFMIIVFITAKIFALLVLVQKMEIGSYYAARRWQLESHLNADYAGWDNGTLKADIEKKVKTYMGFDDTKAGGAYQFLNLRSLTLDVVRTQVWNVVTLKVETSPARIKLLCLYPKQAICAYPYGAECNNGYDYICVGGKSLEVIKYVPNRDRPIQFVLPGLK
;
A
#
# COMPACT_ATOMS: atom_id res chain seq x y z
N MET A 1 41.66 -14.24 7.54
CA MET A 1 41.17 -12.85 7.73
C MET A 1 40.41 -12.30 6.52
N THR A 2 40.50 -12.88 5.32
CA THR A 2 39.77 -12.43 4.11
C THR A 2 38.33 -12.93 4.00
N GLU A 3 37.99 -14.08 4.59
CA GLU A 3 36.62 -14.63 4.57
C GLU A 3 35.62 -13.76 5.35
N VAL A 4 36.05 -13.18 6.49
CA VAL A 4 35.19 -12.31 7.32
C VAL A 4 34.87 -10.99 6.60
N VAL A 5 35.77 -10.51 5.74
CA VAL A 5 35.63 -9.25 4.99
C VAL A 5 34.63 -9.38 3.85
N LEU A 6 34.50 -10.56 3.24
CA LEU A 6 33.48 -10.85 2.22
C LEU A 6 32.11 -11.16 2.83
N LEU A 7 32.07 -11.72 4.04
CA LEU A 7 30.81 -12.05 4.73
C LEU A 7 30.04 -10.81 5.17
N PHE A 8 30.74 -9.75 5.60
CA PHE A 8 30.13 -8.51 6.07
C PHE A 8 29.24 -7.80 5.02
N PRO A 9 29.69 -7.53 3.78
CA PRO A 9 28.84 -6.91 2.76
C PRO A 9 27.67 -7.80 2.33
N ILE A 10 27.85 -9.13 2.29
CA ILE A 10 26.77 -10.08 2.02
C ILE A 10 25.72 -10.02 3.12
N PHE A 11 26.15 -10.02 4.39
CA PHE A 11 25.25 -9.89 5.53
C PHE A 11 24.46 -8.58 5.50
N MET A 12 25.11 -7.45 5.18
CA MET A 12 24.43 -6.16 5.04
C MET A 12 23.36 -6.20 3.95
N ILE A 13 23.65 -6.80 2.78
CA ILE A 13 22.66 -6.95 1.70
C ILE A 13 21.45 -7.76 2.18
N ILE A 14 21.68 -8.88 2.88
CA ILE A 14 20.59 -9.71 3.42
C ILE A 14 19.73 -8.91 4.39
N VAL A 15 20.34 -8.16 5.32
CA VAL A 15 19.61 -7.32 6.28
C VAL A 15 18.78 -6.24 5.58
N PHE A 16 19.32 -5.60 4.53
CA PHE A 16 18.57 -4.60 3.77
C PHE A 16 17.37 -5.21 3.04
N ILE A 17 17.54 -6.40 2.44
CA ILE A 17 16.46 -7.11 1.75
C ILE A 17 15.37 -7.51 2.75
N THR A 18 15.73 -8.13 3.87
CA THR A 18 14.74 -8.56 4.88
C THR A 18 14.00 -7.38 5.50
N ALA A 19 14.69 -6.26 5.77
CA ALA A 19 14.06 -5.03 6.23
C ALA A 19 13.02 -4.49 5.23
N LYS A 20 13.30 -4.56 3.93
CA LYS A 20 12.36 -4.11 2.89
C LYS A 20 11.19 -5.07 2.66
N ILE A 21 11.41 -6.39 2.79
CA ILE A 21 10.31 -7.37 2.81
C ILE A 21 9.39 -7.11 4.01
N PHE A 22 9.97 -6.88 5.19
CA PHE A 22 9.21 -6.53 6.39
C PHE A 22 8.43 -5.22 6.21
N ALA A 23 9.03 -4.20 5.62
CA ALA A 23 8.36 -2.95 5.28
C ALA A 23 7.13 -3.18 4.39
N LEU A 24 7.22 -4.07 3.41
CA LEU A 24 6.10 -4.41 2.53
C LEU A 24 4.97 -5.12 3.29
N LEU A 25 5.30 -6.02 4.21
CA LEU A 25 4.30 -6.68 5.07
C LEU A 25 3.57 -5.68 5.98
N VAL A 26 4.30 -4.76 6.59
CA VAL A 26 3.72 -3.67 7.40
C VAL A 26 2.82 -2.79 6.56
N LEU A 27 3.22 -2.48 5.32
CA LEU A 27 2.39 -1.70 4.40
C LEU A 27 1.06 -2.40 4.09
N VAL A 28 1.09 -3.70 3.78
CA VAL A 28 -0.13 -4.49 3.52
C VAL A 28 -1.06 -4.49 4.75
N GLN A 29 -0.52 -4.70 5.94
CA GLN A 29 -1.31 -4.67 7.18
C GLN A 29 -1.93 -3.28 7.43
N LYS A 30 -1.16 -2.21 7.22
CA LYS A 30 -1.68 -0.84 7.32
C LYS A 30 -2.77 -0.57 6.28
N MET A 31 -2.58 -1.01 5.04
CA MET A 31 -3.58 -0.91 3.98
C MET A 31 -4.88 -1.62 4.31
N GLU A 32 -4.81 -2.82 4.90
CA GLU A 32 -5.99 -3.55 5.36
C GLU A 32 -6.77 -2.75 6.42
N ILE A 33 -6.10 -2.23 7.46
CA ILE A 33 -6.75 -1.45 8.51
C ILE A 33 -7.30 -0.11 7.96
N GLY A 34 -6.51 0.57 7.12
CA GLY A 34 -6.91 1.84 6.51
C GLY A 34 -8.11 1.70 5.56
N SER A 35 -8.13 0.64 4.74
CA SER A 35 -9.26 0.35 3.86
C SER A 35 -10.52 -0.03 4.64
N TYR A 36 -10.39 -0.77 5.75
CA TYR A 36 -11.50 -1.09 6.63
C TYR A 36 -12.10 0.16 7.29
N TYR A 37 -11.26 1.07 7.80
CA TYR A 37 -11.69 2.36 8.32
C TYR A 37 -12.42 3.19 7.27
N ALA A 38 -11.84 3.33 6.07
CA ALA A 38 -12.43 4.10 4.98
C ALA A 38 -13.80 3.54 4.56
N ALA A 39 -13.88 2.22 4.38
CA ALA A 39 -15.10 1.50 4.07
C ALA A 39 -16.18 1.72 5.12
N ARG A 40 -15.84 1.57 6.41
CA ARG A 40 -16.80 1.73 7.50
C ARG A 40 -17.27 3.17 7.64
N ARG A 41 -16.38 4.15 7.51
CA ARG A 41 -16.75 5.56 7.59
C ARG A 41 -17.65 5.98 6.43
N TRP A 42 -17.32 5.54 5.21
CA TRP A 42 -18.19 5.73 4.06
C TRP A 42 -19.57 5.12 4.28
N GLN A 43 -19.64 3.91 4.84
CA GLN A 43 -20.93 3.26 5.15
C GLN A 43 -21.83 4.09 6.08
N LEU A 44 -21.24 4.75 7.07
CA LEU A 44 -21.97 5.44 8.13
C LEU A 44 -22.38 6.86 7.73
N GLU A 45 -21.52 7.54 6.96
CA GLU A 45 -21.66 8.97 6.67
C GLU A 45 -22.10 9.27 5.24
N SER A 46 -22.05 8.31 4.30
CA SER A 46 -22.51 8.56 2.93
C SER A 46 -24.04 8.65 2.84
N HIS A 47 -24.50 9.56 1.99
CA HIS A 47 -25.92 9.76 1.75
C HIS A 47 -26.44 8.78 0.70
N LEU A 48 -27.64 8.24 0.95
CA LEU A 48 -28.38 7.41 0.00
C LEU A 48 -28.87 8.21 -1.21
N ASN A 49 -29.24 9.48 -0.98
CA ASN A 49 -29.76 10.35 -2.02
C ASN A 49 -28.64 10.81 -2.96
N ALA A 50 -28.88 10.65 -4.26
CA ALA A 50 -27.95 11.04 -5.31
C ALA A 50 -27.66 12.56 -5.31
N ASP A 51 -28.59 13.38 -4.84
CA ASP A 51 -28.44 14.85 -4.76
C ASP A 51 -27.27 15.27 -3.86
N TYR A 52 -26.92 14.44 -2.88
CA TYR A 52 -25.78 14.68 -1.97
C TYR A 52 -24.50 13.96 -2.42
N ALA A 53 -24.51 13.25 -3.56
CA ALA A 53 -23.33 12.55 -4.07
C ALA A 53 -22.15 13.50 -4.36
N GLY A 54 -22.45 14.76 -4.74
CA GLY A 54 -21.43 15.80 -4.92
C GLY A 54 -20.73 16.17 -3.61
N TRP A 55 -21.49 16.27 -2.51
CA TRP A 55 -20.91 16.51 -1.18
C TRP A 55 -20.10 15.29 -0.73
N ASP A 56 -20.65 14.08 -0.84
CA ASP A 56 -19.95 12.86 -0.42
C ASP A 56 -18.61 12.65 -1.18
N ASN A 57 -18.59 12.93 -2.49
CA ASN A 57 -17.35 12.84 -3.28
C ASN A 57 -16.37 13.99 -3.02
N GLY A 58 -16.85 15.17 -2.63
CA GLY A 58 -16.02 16.35 -2.42
C GLY A 58 -15.45 16.46 -1.00
N THR A 59 -16.30 16.34 0.02
CA THR A 59 -15.95 16.59 1.42
C THR A 59 -15.67 15.30 2.18
N LEU A 60 -16.60 14.33 2.16
CA LEU A 60 -16.46 13.08 2.90
C LEU A 60 -15.29 12.24 2.38
N LYS A 61 -15.19 12.06 1.06
CA LYS A 61 -14.07 11.35 0.43
C LYS A 61 -12.73 11.97 0.80
N ALA A 62 -12.61 13.30 0.70
CA ALA A 62 -11.38 14.03 0.98
C ALA A 62 -10.98 13.96 2.47
N ASP A 63 -11.93 14.02 3.40
CA ASP A 63 -11.64 13.84 4.84
C ASP A 63 -11.15 12.43 5.14
N ILE A 64 -11.84 11.41 4.60
CA ILE A 64 -11.42 10.01 4.77
C ILE A 64 -10.03 9.80 4.19
N GLU A 65 -9.79 10.28 2.96
CA GLU A 65 -8.50 10.16 2.30
C GLU A 65 -7.39 10.83 3.11
N LYS A 66 -7.64 12.03 3.66
CA LYS A 66 -6.70 12.72 4.55
C LYS A 66 -6.38 11.88 5.79
N LYS A 67 -7.39 11.31 6.47
CA LYS A 67 -7.19 10.48 7.67
C LYS A 67 -6.42 9.19 7.36
N VAL A 68 -6.76 8.52 6.27
CA VAL A 68 -6.05 7.31 5.82
C VAL A 68 -4.61 7.66 5.47
N LYS A 69 -4.38 8.77 4.77
CA LYS A 69 -3.05 9.28 4.41
C LYS A 69 -2.19 9.58 5.65
N THR A 70 -2.75 10.22 6.66
CA THR A 70 -2.08 10.41 7.96
C THR A 70 -1.75 9.08 8.63
N TYR A 71 -2.69 8.11 8.66
CA TYR A 71 -2.46 6.79 9.26
C TYR A 71 -1.36 5.97 8.55
N MET A 72 -1.29 6.06 7.22
CA MET A 72 -0.22 5.41 6.44
C MET A 72 1.16 5.98 6.79
N GLY A 73 1.22 7.24 7.22
CA GLY A 73 2.45 7.91 7.62
C GLY A 73 3.02 8.83 6.55
N PHE A 74 2.18 9.38 5.67
CA PHE A 74 2.61 10.39 4.69
C PHE A 74 3.01 11.72 5.36
N ASP A 75 2.53 11.99 6.58
CA ASP A 75 2.86 13.19 7.33
C ASP A 75 4.18 13.04 8.13
N ASP A 76 4.67 11.81 8.29
CA ASP A 76 5.93 11.51 8.99
C ASP A 76 7.12 11.55 8.01
N THR A 77 7.48 12.76 7.61
CA THR A 77 8.57 13.03 6.65
C THR A 77 9.96 13.10 7.30
N LYS A 78 10.09 12.71 8.57
CA LYS A 78 11.38 12.70 9.27
C LYS A 78 12.33 11.69 8.63
N ALA A 79 13.64 11.90 8.74
CA ALA A 79 14.64 10.94 8.29
C ALA A 79 14.46 9.62 9.07
N GLY A 80 14.15 8.54 8.35
CA GLY A 80 13.79 7.24 8.95
C GLY A 80 12.32 7.09 9.39
N GLY A 81 11.48 8.08 9.12
CA GLY A 81 10.03 8.03 9.35
C GLY A 81 9.31 7.05 8.42
N ALA A 82 8.03 6.81 8.69
CA ALA A 82 7.23 5.84 7.95
C ALA A 82 7.22 6.10 6.43
N TYR A 83 7.23 7.37 6.01
CA TYR A 83 7.27 7.76 4.60
C TYR A 83 8.52 7.23 3.88
N GLN A 84 9.71 7.40 4.47
CA GLN A 84 10.97 6.98 3.88
C GLN A 84 11.19 5.48 4.03
N PHE A 85 10.78 4.89 5.15
CA PHE A 85 10.94 3.46 5.39
C PHE A 85 10.11 2.61 4.41
N LEU A 86 8.83 2.97 4.24
CA LEU A 86 7.87 2.31 3.35
C LEU A 86 7.98 2.76 1.88
N ASN A 87 8.86 3.73 1.58
CA ASN A 87 9.01 4.36 0.27
C ASN A 87 7.65 4.86 -0.29
N LEU A 88 6.83 5.56 0.48
CA LEU A 88 5.52 6.01 0.00
C LEU A 88 5.67 7.07 -1.10
N ARG A 89 4.76 7.08 -2.09
CA ARG A 89 4.73 8.07 -3.18
C ARG A 89 3.37 8.77 -3.26
N SER A 90 2.32 8.00 -3.47
CA SER A 90 0.96 8.51 -3.60
C SER A 90 -0.02 7.55 -2.94
N LEU A 91 -1.16 8.10 -2.52
CA LEU A 91 -2.30 7.35 -2.04
C LEU A 91 -3.52 7.96 -2.68
N THR A 92 -4.36 7.12 -3.28
CA THR A 92 -5.66 7.51 -3.82
C THR A 92 -6.72 6.61 -3.23
N LEU A 93 -7.78 7.24 -2.73
CA LEU A 93 -9.00 6.55 -2.33
C LEU A 93 -10.00 6.74 -3.45
N ASP A 94 -10.62 5.69 -3.94
CA ASP A 94 -11.70 5.76 -4.92
C ASP A 94 -12.93 5.03 -4.43
N VAL A 95 -14.10 5.63 -4.67
CA VAL A 95 -15.36 5.04 -4.25
C VAL A 95 -16.33 5.02 -5.42
N VAL A 96 -16.72 3.82 -5.82
CA VAL A 96 -17.69 3.60 -6.89
C VAL A 96 -18.99 3.12 -6.28
N ARG A 97 -20.06 3.89 -6.47
CA ARG A 97 -21.41 3.51 -6.02
C ARG A 97 -22.05 2.60 -7.07
N THR A 98 -22.50 1.44 -6.64
CA THR A 98 -23.38 0.57 -7.42
C THR A 98 -24.77 0.57 -6.78
N GLN A 99 -25.74 -0.09 -7.42
CA GLN A 99 -27.12 -0.14 -6.90
C GLN A 99 -27.22 -0.84 -5.53
N VAL A 100 -26.33 -1.80 -5.26
CA VAL A 100 -26.37 -2.63 -4.05
C VAL A 100 -25.19 -2.35 -3.12
N TRP A 101 -24.00 -2.13 -3.68
CA TRP A 101 -22.75 -1.97 -2.95
C TRP A 101 -22.02 -0.68 -3.31
N ASN A 102 -21.29 -0.12 -2.37
CA ASN A 102 -20.24 0.85 -2.60
C ASN A 102 -18.91 0.12 -2.59
N VAL A 103 -18.16 0.23 -3.69
CA VAL A 103 -16.83 -0.34 -3.85
C VAL A 103 -15.82 0.72 -3.45
N VAL A 104 -15.14 0.50 -2.32
CA VAL A 104 -14.10 1.38 -1.80
C VAL A 104 -12.75 0.77 -2.16
N THR A 105 -12.01 1.45 -3.03
CA THR A 105 -10.69 1.05 -3.50
C THR A 105 -9.65 1.97 -2.90
N LEU A 106 -8.71 1.41 -2.14
CA LEU A 106 -7.55 2.12 -1.65
C LEU A 106 -6.33 1.70 -2.45
N LYS A 107 -5.71 2.66 -3.15
CA LYS A 107 -4.49 2.45 -3.92
C LYS A 107 -3.33 3.20 -3.28
N VAL A 108 -2.22 2.50 -3.07
CA VAL A 108 -0.98 3.09 -2.57
C VAL A 108 0.13 2.80 -3.56
N GLU A 109 0.82 3.85 -3.98
CA GLU A 109 2.02 3.73 -4.80
C GLU A 109 3.27 3.95 -3.95
N THR A 110 4.24 3.08 -4.15
CA THR A 110 5.57 3.19 -3.55
C THR A 110 6.58 3.75 -4.55
N SER A 111 7.72 4.23 -4.08
CA SER A 111 8.90 4.58 -4.86
C SER A 111 9.91 3.43 -4.83
N PRO A 112 10.77 3.29 -5.86
CA PRO A 112 11.82 2.28 -5.83
C PRO A 112 12.79 2.53 -4.67
N ALA A 113 13.33 1.46 -4.09
CA ALA A 113 14.27 1.56 -2.97
C ALA A 113 15.61 2.23 -3.35
N ARG A 114 15.96 2.26 -4.64
CA ARG A 114 17.17 2.88 -5.21
C ARG A 114 18.45 2.55 -4.44
N ILE A 115 18.66 1.25 -4.19
CA ILE A 115 19.90 0.78 -3.58
C ILE A 115 21.03 1.03 -4.61
N LYS A 116 21.82 2.09 -4.39
CA LYS A 116 22.84 2.58 -5.34
C LYS A 116 23.75 1.48 -5.87
N LEU A 117 24.14 0.53 -5.01
CA LEU A 117 25.02 -0.58 -5.37
C LEU A 117 24.35 -1.57 -6.35
N LEU A 118 23.05 -1.85 -6.16
CA LEU A 118 22.30 -2.82 -6.98
C LEU A 118 21.78 -2.20 -8.29
N CYS A 119 21.60 -0.88 -8.31
CA CYS A 119 21.06 -0.15 -9.46
C CYS A 119 22.12 0.46 -10.38
N LEU A 120 23.41 0.20 -10.11
CA LEU A 120 24.52 0.73 -10.92
C LEU A 120 24.65 0.01 -12.28
N TYR A 121 24.29 -1.27 -12.32
CA TYR A 121 24.40 -2.10 -13.51
C TYR A 121 23.08 -2.14 -14.28
N PRO A 122 23.12 -2.19 -15.62
CA PRO A 122 21.91 -2.24 -16.45
C PRO A 122 21.16 -3.56 -16.27
N LYS A 123 19.82 -3.49 -16.34
CA LYS A 123 18.90 -4.62 -16.17
C LYS A 123 19.27 -5.84 -17.04
N GLN A 124 19.68 -5.60 -18.29
CA GLN A 124 20.06 -6.63 -19.25
C GLN A 124 21.31 -7.41 -18.84
N ALA A 125 22.21 -6.79 -18.07
CA ALA A 125 23.43 -7.44 -17.58
C ALA A 125 23.16 -8.31 -16.35
N ILE A 126 22.22 -7.90 -15.48
CA ILE A 126 21.90 -8.62 -14.24
C ILE A 126 20.89 -9.74 -14.51
N CYS A 127 19.84 -9.46 -15.28
CA CYS A 127 18.74 -10.37 -15.55
C CYS A 127 18.89 -11.13 -16.87
N ALA A 128 20.14 -11.32 -17.31
CA ALA A 128 20.45 -12.22 -18.42
C ALA A 128 19.98 -13.65 -18.11
N TYR A 129 19.83 -14.48 -19.14
CA TYR A 129 19.53 -15.90 -19.00
C TYR A 129 20.49 -16.55 -17.98
N PRO A 130 20.01 -17.29 -16.95
CA PRO A 130 18.70 -17.98 -16.86
C PRO A 130 17.63 -17.28 -15.98
N TYR A 131 17.88 -16.10 -15.43
CA TYR A 131 17.07 -15.54 -14.33
C TYR A 131 15.68 -14.99 -14.73
N GLY A 132 15.46 -14.70 -16.02
CA GLY A 132 14.12 -14.49 -16.59
C GLY A 132 13.29 -13.33 -16.01
N ALA A 133 11.95 -13.50 -16.05
CA ALA A 133 10.99 -12.47 -15.68
C ALA A 133 11.00 -12.08 -14.19
N GLU A 134 11.30 -13.03 -13.31
CA GLU A 134 11.35 -12.78 -11.86
C GLU A 134 12.48 -11.83 -11.49
N CYS A 135 13.66 -11.99 -12.09
CA CYS A 135 14.74 -11.03 -11.92
C CYS A 135 14.34 -9.64 -12.40
N ASN A 136 13.66 -9.55 -13.55
CA ASN A 136 13.19 -8.29 -14.09
C ASN A 136 12.24 -7.57 -13.13
N ASN A 137 11.29 -8.31 -12.54
CA ASN A 137 10.35 -7.78 -11.54
C ASN A 137 11.05 -7.29 -10.27
N GLY A 138 12.07 -8.04 -9.81
CA GLY A 138 12.89 -7.66 -8.66
C GLY A 138 13.74 -6.42 -8.93
N TYR A 139 14.41 -6.36 -10.08
CA TYR A 139 15.19 -5.22 -10.49
C TYR A 139 14.32 -3.96 -10.65
N ASP A 140 13.14 -4.10 -11.27
CA ASP A 140 12.22 -2.99 -11.43
C ASP A 140 11.76 -2.46 -10.07
N TYR A 141 11.41 -3.33 -9.12
CA TYR A 141 11.04 -2.94 -7.76
C TYR A 141 12.17 -2.19 -7.02
N ILE A 142 13.42 -2.63 -7.20
CA ILE A 142 14.57 -2.04 -6.51
C ILE A 142 15.01 -0.73 -7.17
N CYS A 143 15.00 -0.65 -8.51
CA CYS A 143 15.78 0.35 -9.25
C CYS A 143 14.97 1.29 -10.14
N VAL A 144 13.86 0.84 -10.75
CA VAL A 144 13.22 1.59 -11.85
C VAL A 144 11.82 2.06 -11.48
N GLY A 145 10.98 1.14 -11.00
CA GLY A 145 9.55 1.32 -10.84
C GLY A 145 9.11 1.07 -9.41
N GLY A 146 8.44 2.07 -8.84
CA GLY A 146 7.57 1.83 -7.71
C GLY A 146 6.47 0.81 -8.01
N LYS A 147 5.96 0.11 -7.01
CA LYS A 147 4.78 -0.75 -7.18
C LYS A 147 3.53 -0.09 -6.60
N SER A 148 2.40 -0.29 -7.28
CA SER A 148 1.08 0.04 -6.75
C SER A 148 0.47 -1.20 -6.09
N LEU A 149 -0.05 -1.02 -4.88
CA LEU A 149 -0.86 -2.01 -4.19
C LEU A 149 -2.28 -1.47 -4.10
N GLU A 150 -3.25 -2.34 -4.31
CA GLU A 150 -4.67 -2.00 -4.29
C GLU A 150 -5.41 -2.95 -3.34
N VAL A 151 -6.23 -2.38 -2.46
CA VAL A 151 -7.13 -3.13 -1.58
C VAL A 151 -8.55 -2.64 -1.84
N ILE A 152 -9.44 -3.58 -2.15
CA ILE A 152 -10.83 -3.32 -2.48
C ILE A 152 -11.73 -3.85 -1.36
N LYS A 153 -12.65 -3.01 -0.88
CA LYS A 153 -13.67 -3.38 0.10
C LYS A 153 -15.06 -3.09 -0.44
N TYR A 154 -15.97 -4.02 -0.22
CA TYR A 154 -17.38 -3.90 -0.61
C TYR A 154 -18.21 -3.55 0.62
N VAL A 155 -19.00 -2.49 0.51
CA VAL A 155 -19.78 -1.95 1.61
C VAL A 155 -21.24 -1.84 1.16
N PRO A 156 -22.22 -2.38 1.88
CA PRO A 156 -23.62 -2.27 1.47
C PRO A 156 -24.10 -0.82 1.58
N ASN A 157 -25.00 -0.41 0.67
CA ASN A 157 -25.80 0.79 0.90
C ASN A 157 -26.63 0.59 2.18
N ARG A 158 -26.74 1.64 3.00
CA ARG A 158 -27.11 1.62 4.41
C ARG A 158 -28.43 0.89 4.74
N ASP A 159 -28.42 -0.45 4.83
CA ASP A 159 -29.48 -1.25 5.44
C ASP A 159 -29.02 -1.78 6.80
N ARG A 160 -28.96 -0.86 7.78
CA ARG A 160 -28.64 -1.09 9.21
C ARG A 160 -27.24 -1.71 9.45
N PRO A 161 -26.58 -1.41 10.58
CA PRO A 161 -25.36 -2.12 10.94
C PRO A 161 -25.73 -3.58 11.24
N ILE A 162 -25.50 -4.50 10.30
CA ILE A 162 -25.54 -5.92 10.60
C ILE A 162 -24.37 -6.18 11.56
N GLN A 163 -24.67 -6.65 12.77
CA GLN A 163 -23.64 -7.15 13.67
C GLN A 163 -22.85 -8.23 12.94
N PHE A 164 -21.52 -8.12 12.98
CA PHE A 164 -20.66 -9.18 12.45
C PHE A 164 -20.88 -10.43 13.30
N VAL A 165 -21.69 -11.37 12.80
CA VAL A 165 -21.89 -12.69 13.41
C VAL A 165 -20.97 -13.66 12.69
N LEU A 166 -20.03 -14.25 13.44
CA LEU A 166 -19.21 -15.36 12.94
C LEU A 166 -20.13 -16.51 12.50
N PRO A 167 -19.96 -17.08 11.29
CA PRO A 167 -20.74 -18.23 10.89
C PRO A 167 -20.52 -19.39 11.88
N GLY A 168 -21.55 -19.77 12.63
CA GLY A 168 -21.53 -20.96 13.50
C GLY A 168 -21.79 -20.74 14.99
N LEU A 169 -21.99 -19.51 15.47
CA LEU A 169 -22.45 -19.25 16.85
C LEU A 169 -23.91 -18.77 16.81
N LYS A 170 -24.83 -19.66 17.17
CA LYS A 170 -26.21 -19.30 17.53
C LYS A 170 -26.26 -18.86 18.99
#